data_AF-A0A1B6CBQ2-F1
#
_entry.id   AF-A0A1B6CBQ2-F1
#
_cell.length_a   1.000
_cell.length_b   1.000
_cell.length_c   1.000
_cell.angle_alpha   90.00
_cell.angle_beta   90.00
_cell.angle_gamma   90.00
#
_symmetry.space_group_name_H-M   'P 1'
#
loop_
_entity.id
_entity.type
_entity.pdbx_description
1 polymer ?
#
loop_
_entity_poly.entity_id
_entity_poly.type
_entity_poly.pdbx_seq_one_letter_code
_entity_poly.pdbx_strand_id
1 'polypeptide(L)'
;LSDKKAVTVAVGDGANDISMIQEANVGLGIMGKEGLQAVRSSDFAFPKFHCIARAILVHGHWYYLRASVLVQYFFYKNVVLITPQVFFTFCNGPSPQSLYTSVVYILYNTMFTAAPIIVYSLFEQDFKADTLLLNPHLYYIHRNNSLMSWGYFFRWLINGFWDSTVVYWIPAVTLYNNAVILFDDTPLEMMAFGMTVLHNIMFVVNIKLLLHSRYWSTLFISVLIISQMFFMIFMLIYNFISISSSSESILMVYSNLLMSPSFWFLTLIIIIISVIPDVLFEVFGKTAWHKLFKFPKKIFCYRLKKKTFYKVNRKQS
;
A
#
# COMPACT_ATOMS: atom_id res chain seq x y z
N LEU A 1 21.58 28.15 4.33
CA LEU A 1 21.10 26.98 3.56
C LEU A 1 21.28 25.78 4.46
N SER A 2 20.21 25.26 5.05
CA SER A 2 20.28 24.07 5.92
C SER A 2 20.92 22.93 5.14
N ASP A 3 22.07 22.43 5.60
CA ASP A 3 22.77 21.26 5.06
C ASP A 3 21.82 20.06 5.06
N LYS A 4 21.11 19.87 3.96
CA LYS A 4 20.39 18.61 3.73
C LYS A 4 21.45 17.58 3.43
N LYS A 5 21.74 16.73 4.43
CA LYS A 5 22.64 15.57 4.30
C LYS A 5 22.24 14.79 3.04
N ALA A 6 23.05 14.89 1.99
CA ALA A 6 22.80 14.22 0.72
C ALA A 6 23.05 12.72 0.90
N VAL A 7 22.26 11.89 0.20
CA VAL A 7 22.53 10.45 0.15
C VAL A 7 23.71 10.24 -0.80
N THR A 8 24.81 9.70 -0.28
CA THR A 8 26.04 9.44 -1.03
C THR A 8 26.17 7.98 -1.41
N VAL A 9 26.75 7.73 -2.60
CA VAL A 9 27.09 6.39 -3.07
C VAL A 9 28.55 6.41 -3.49
N ALA A 10 29.34 5.49 -2.95
CA ALA A 10 30.74 5.30 -3.34
C ALA A 10 30.89 4.01 -4.15
N VAL A 11 31.78 4.06 -5.14
CA VAL A 11 32.07 2.93 -6.02
C VAL A 11 33.57 2.71 -6.05
N GLY A 12 34.02 1.48 -5.85
CA GLY A 12 35.44 1.15 -5.90
C GLY A 12 35.70 -0.30 -6.30
N ASP A 13 36.92 -0.58 -6.76
CA ASP A 13 37.34 -1.91 -7.23
C ASP A 13 38.61 -2.43 -6.52
N GLY A 14 39.33 -1.56 -5.80
CA GLY A 14 40.57 -1.88 -5.11
C GLY A 14 40.56 -1.58 -3.60
N ALA A 15 41.62 -2.01 -2.91
CA ALA A 15 41.76 -1.83 -1.46
C ALA A 15 41.79 -0.35 -1.03
N ASN A 16 42.26 0.52 -1.93
CA ASN A 16 42.35 1.97 -1.71
C ASN A 16 40.98 2.63 -1.56
N ASP A 17 39.94 2.05 -2.15
CA ASP A 17 38.59 2.60 -2.13
C ASP A 17 37.78 2.15 -0.91
N ILE A 18 38.31 1.24 -0.07
CA ILE A 18 37.58 0.64 1.05
C ILE A 18 37.10 1.72 2.03
N SER A 19 37.96 2.67 2.40
CA SER A 19 37.58 3.76 3.30
C SER A 19 36.49 4.64 2.70
N MET A 20 36.58 4.97 1.40
CA MET A 20 35.55 5.72 0.70
C MET A 20 34.21 4.96 0.64
N ILE A 21 34.24 3.65 0.37
CA ILE A 21 33.06 2.77 0.33
C ILE A 21 32.37 2.72 1.70
N GLN A 22 33.14 2.61 2.78
CA GLN A 22 32.62 2.51 4.14
C GLN A 22 32.06 3.83 4.69
N GLU A 23 32.58 4.97 4.24
CA GLU A 23 32.10 6.30 4.64
C GLU A 23 30.82 6.75 3.90
N ALA A 24 30.52 6.15 2.74
CA ALA A 24 29.31 6.47 1.98
C ALA A 24 28.04 5.83 2.58
N ASN A 25 26.86 6.38 2.25
CA ASN A 25 25.61 5.76 2.70
C ASN A 25 25.33 4.41 2.03
N VAL A 26 25.85 4.21 0.82
CA VAL A 26 25.80 2.93 0.10
C VAL A 26 27.14 2.70 -0.57
N GLY A 27 27.76 1.56 -0.28
CA GLY A 27 29.02 1.13 -0.88
C GLY A 27 28.80 0.12 -2.01
N LEU A 28 29.32 0.41 -3.21
CA LEU A 28 29.25 -0.50 -4.36
C LEU A 28 30.65 -0.98 -4.77
N GLY A 29 30.91 -2.27 -4.61
CA GLY A 29 32.17 -2.89 -5.01
C GLY A 29 32.10 -3.43 -6.43
N ILE A 30 33.13 -3.18 -7.24
CA ILE A 30 33.30 -3.78 -8.55
C ILE A 30 34.30 -4.93 -8.43
N MET A 31 33.97 -6.09 -9.02
CA MET A 31 34.87 -7.24 -9.08
C MET A 31 36.02 -6.93 -10.06
N GLY A 32 37.12 -6.42 -9.51
CA GLY A 32 38.35 -6.16 -10.23
C GLY A 32 39.26 -7.39 -10.34
N LYS A 33 40.33 -7.24 -11.12
CA LYS A 33 41.44 -8.22 -11.17
C LYS A 33 42.41 -8.06 -10.00
N GLU A 34 42.41 -6.90 -9.35
CA GLU A 34 43.35 -6.52 -8.30
C GLU A 34 43.00 -7.11 -6.92
N GLY A 35 41.83 -7.74 -6.79
CA GLY A 35 41.41 -8.46 -5.59
C GLY A 35 39.92 -8.30 -5.31
N LEU A 36 39.41 -9.12 -4.38
CA LEU A 36 38.01 -9.08 -3.94
C LEU A 36 37.82 -8.26 -2.65
N GLN A 37 38.80 -7.47 -2.25
CA GLN A 37 38.77 -6.75 -0.98
C GLN A 37 37.71 -5.64 -0.97
N ALA A 38 37.68 -4.78 -1.99
CA ALA A 38 36.65 -3.74 -2.15
C ALA A 38 35.24 -4.33 -2.15
N VAL A 39 35.06 -5.46 -2.85
CA VAL A 39 33.78 -6.17 -2.95
C VAL A 39 33.33 -6.72 -1.60
N ARG A 40 34.23 -7.35 -0.84
CA ARG A 40 33.92 -7.88 0.51
C ARG A 40 33.60 -6.79 1.52
N SER A 41 34.11 -5.59 1.30
CA SER A 41 33.87 -4.42 2.16
C SER A 41 32.75 -3.51 1.66
N SER A 42 32.00 -3.91 0.65
CA SER A 42 30.89 -3.15 0.04
C SER A 42 29.52 -3.78 0.33
N ASP A 43 28.45 -2.98 0.29
CA ASP A 43 27.06 -3.46 0.48
C ASP A 43 26.58 -4.29 -0.73
N PHE A 44 26.98 -3.88 -1.94
CA PHE A 44 26.61 -4.55 -3.18
C PHE A 44 27.82 -4.80 -4.07
N ALA A 45 27.89 -6.01 -4.60
CA ALA A 45 28.94 -6.46 -5.50
C ALA A 45 28.48 -6.49 -6.97
N PHE A 46 29.21 -5.85 -7.87
CA PHE A 46 28.93 -5.88 -9.30
C PHE A 46 30.12 -6.39 -10.12
N PRO A 47 29.89 -7.15 -11.19
CA PRO A 47 30.98 -7.62 -12.04
C PRO A 47 31.57 -6.52 -12.93
N LYS A 48 30.78 -5.50 -13.29
CA LYS A 48 31.17 -4.40 -14.19
C LYS A 48 30.46 -3.10 -13.82
N PHE A 49 31.11 -1.96 -14.07
CA PHE A 49 30.54 -0.64 -13.79
C PHE A 49 29.17 -0.39 -14.45
N HIS A 50 28.96 -0.85 -15.69
CA HIS A 50 27.69 -0.62 -16.40
C HIS A 50 26.47 -1.26 -15.70
N CYS A 51 26.64 -2.32 -14.89
CA CYS A 51 25.56 -2.95 -14.14
C CYS A 51 24.98 -2.02 -13.05
N ILE A 52 25.79 -1.08 -12.55
CA ILE A 52 25.38 -0.11 -11.51
C ILE A 52 24.24 0.79 -12.01
N ALA A 53 24.28 1.18 -13.28
CA ALA A 53 23.21 2.01 -13.87
C ALA A 53 21.84 1.34 -13.75
N ARG A 54 21.76 0.03 -13.97
CA ARG A 54 20.53 -0.75 -13.78
C ARG A 54 20.17 -0.92 -12.32
N ALA A 55 21.14 -1.17 -11.44
CA ALA A 55 20.91 -1.29 -10.01
C ALA A 55 20.26 -0.01 -9.43
N ILE A 56 20.80 1.17 -9.76
CA ILE A 56 20.32 2.43 -9.20
C ILE A 56 19.01 2.87 -9.88
N LEU A 57 19.00 2.97 -11.21
CA LEU A 57 17.86 3.56 -11.93
C LEU A 57 16.63 2.68 -11.95
N VAL A 58 16.79 1.35 -11.94
CA VAL A 58 15.67 0.41 -11.96
C VAL A 58 15.37 -0.08 -10.56
N HIS A 59 16.31 -0.80 -9.93
CA HIS A 59 16.04 -1.41 -8.64
C HIS A 59 15.91 -0.35 -7.54
N GLY A 60 16.80 0.64 -7.47
CA GLY A 60 16.71 1.72 -6.49
C GLY A 60 15.40 2.50 -6.57
N HIS A 61 14.93 2.78 -7.79
CA HIS A 61 13.63 3.42 -8.01
C HIS A 61 12.46 2.58 -7.49
N TRP A 62 12.41 1.30 -7.85
CA TRP A 62 11.37 0.39 -7.39
C TRP A 62 11.40 0.18 -5.87
N TYR A 63 12.58 -0.05 -5.29
CA TYR A 63 12.74 -0.23 -3.85
C TYR A 63 12.26 0.99 -3.06
N TYR A 64 12.61 2.20 -3.52
CA TYR A 64 12.16 3.42 -2.89
C TYR A 64 10.62 3.55 -2.90
N LEU A 65 10.00 3.33 -4.06
CA LEU A 65 8.54 3.38 -4.22
C LEU A 65 7.86 2.34 -3.31
N ARG A 66 8.32 1.09 -3.39
CA ARG A 66 7.78 -0.04 -2.61
C ARG A 66 7.86 0.20 -1.11
N ALA A 67 9.03 0.61 -0.62
CA ALA A 67 9.24 0.88 0.80
C ALA A 67 8.42 2.08 1.29
N SER A 68 8.31 3.14 0.48
CA SER A 68 7.53 4.33 0.84
C SER A 68 6.05 4.00 0.99
N VAL A 69 5.47 3.30 0.01
CA VAL A 69 4.06 2.89 0.07
C VAL A 69 3.82 1.88 1.18
N LEU A 70 4.72 0.91 1.39
CA LEU A 70 4.63 -0.08 2.47
C LEU A 70 4.45 0.61 3.83
N VAL A 71 5.31 1.56 4.16
CA VAL A 71 5.27 2.27 5.45
C VAL A 71 3.98 3.08 5.57
N GLN A 72 3.61 3.83 4.54
CA GLN A 72 2.43 4.70 4.58
C GLN A 72 1.12 3.93 4.67
N TYR A 73 1.01 2.87 3.88
CA TYR A 73 -0.14 1.98 3.92
C TYR A 73 -0.25 1.29 5.29
N PHE A 74 0.87 0.92 5.90
CA PHE A 74 0.87 0.34 7.25
C PHE A 74 0.28 1.31 8.28
N PHE A 75 0.64 2.59 8.26
CA PHE A 75 0.01 3.57 9.13
C PHE A 75 -1.47 3.79 8.79
N TYR A 76 -1.79 3.95 7.51
CA TYR A 76 -3.17 4.12 7.03
C TYR A 76 -4.10 3.01 7.51
N LYS A 77 -3.74 1.72 7.30
CA LYS A 77 -4.61 0.61 7.68
C LYS A 77 -4.85 0.52 9.19
N ASN A 78 -3.86 0.90 10.00
CA ASN A 78 -3.98 0.93 11.45
C ASN A 78 -4.88 2.08 11.92
N VAL A 79 -4.82 3.25 11.27
CA VAL A 79 -5.79 4.32 11.52
C VAL A 79 -7.21 3.86 11.19
N VAL A 80 -7.40 3.22 10.04
CA VAL A 80 -8.72 2.70 9.64
C VAL A 80 -9.28 1.70 10.66
N LEU A 81 -8.42 0.89 11.30
CA LEU A 81 -8.81 -0.05 12.36
C LEU A 81 -9.12 0.65 13.70
N ILE A 82 -8.26 1.56 14.16
CA ILE A 82 -8.31 2.11 15.52
C ILE A 82 -9.36 3.23 15.63
N THR A 83 -9.57 4.03 14.58
CA THR A 83 -10.47 5.18 14.65
C THR A 83 -11.94 4.80 14.91
N PRO A 84 -12.52 3.75 14.30
CA PRO A 84 -13.88 3.30 14.63
C PRO A 84 -14.04 2.83 16.07
N GLN A 85 -13.01 2.20 16.65
CA GLN A 85 -12.97 1.84 18.06
C GLN A 85 -13.04 3.09 18.95
N VAL A 86 -12.32 4.16 18.57
CA VAL A 86 -12.38 5.45 19.28
C VAL A 86 -13.77 6.08 19.19
N PHE A 87 -14.38 6.10 18.00
CA PHE A 87 -15.77 6.59 17.84
C PHE A 87 -16.75 5.79 18.69
N PHE A 88 -16.59 4.46 18.73
CA PHE A 88 -17.38 3.60 19.57
C PHE A 88 -17.25 3.93 21.06
N THR A 89 -16.03 4.14 21.57
CA THR A 89 -15.82 4.57 22.98
C THR A 89 -16.47 5.93 23.28
N PHE A 90 -16.50 6.87 22.33
CA PHE A 90 -17.20 8.13 22.54
C PHE A 90 -18.72 7.96 22.59
N CYS A 91 -19.30 7.04 21.80
CA CYS A 91 -20.75 6.85 21.73
C CYS A 91 -21.31 6.07 22.93
N ASN A 92 -20.57 5.11 23.50
CA ASN A 92 -21.04 4.28 24.63
C ASN A 92 -20.77 4.88 26.02
N GLY A 93 -20.28 6.12 26.07
CA GLY A 93 -19.59 6.64 27.25
C GLY A 93 -18.25 5.92 27.48
N PRO A 94 -17.36 6.44 28.34
CA PRO A 94 -16.03 5.86 28.58
C PRO A 94 -16.10 4.53 29.37
N SER A 95 -16.71 3.51 28.76
CA SER A 95 -16.75 2.13 29.22
C SER A 95 -15.62 1.33 28.55
N PRO A 96 -15.10 0.27 29.20
CA PRO A 96 -14.00 -0.54 28.66
C PRO A 96 -14.45 -1.51 27.54
N GLN A 97 -15.64 -1.31 26.96
CA GLN A 97 -16.20 -2.22 25.97
C GLN A 97 -15.55 -2.01 24.60
N SER A 98 -15.11 -3.10 23.97
CA SER A 98 -14.46 -3.05 22.67
C SER A 98 -15.41 -3.38 21.51
N LEU A 99 -15.28 -2.63 20.41
CA LEU A 99 -16.04 -2.89 19.17
C LEU A 99 -15.63 -4.22 18.52
N TYR A 100 -14.35 -4.58 18.65
CA TYR A 100 -13.79 -5.83 18.12
C TYR A 100 -13.39 -6.78 19.25
N THR A 101 -13.47 -8.07 18.98
CA THR A 101 -12.91 -9.07 19.89
C THR A 101 -11.39 -9.10 19.82
N SER A 102 -10.72 -9.30 20.95
CA SER A 102 -9.25 -9.27 21.08
C SER A 102 -8.52 -10.18 20.10
N VAL A 103 -9.07 -11.38 19.83
CA VAL A 103 -8.49 -12.34 18.88
C VAL A 103 -8.43 -11.73 17.47
N VAL A 104 -9.55 -11.17 17.02
CA VAL A 104 -9.70 -10.62 15.67
C VAL A 104 -8.86 -9.34 15.52
N TYR A 105 -8.78 -8.52 16.57
CA TYR A 105 -7.92 -7.35 16.62
C TYR A 105 -6.43 -7.69 16.42
N ILE A 106 -5.93 -8.74 17.08
CA ILE A 106 -4.53 -9.19 16.94
C ILE A 106 -4.28 -9.80 15.55
N LEU A 107 -5.23 -10.60 15.03
CA LEU A 107 -5.10 -11.28 13.75
C LEU A 107 -5.19 -10.34 12.54
N TYR A 108 -5.78 -9.15 12.70
CA TYR A 108 -5.91 -8.15 11.65
C TYR A 108 -4.56 -7.82 10.98
N ASN A 109 -3.55 -7.48 11.77
CA ASN A 109 -2.25 -7.06 11.25
C ASN A 109 -1.38 -8.23 10.80
N THR A 110 -1.50 -9.39 11.45
CA THR A 110 -0.62 -10.55 11.25
C THR A 110 -1.11 -11.49 10.17
N MET A 111 -2.41 -11.77 10.11
CA MET A 111 -2.97 -12.79 9.19
C MET A 111 -3.80 -12.16 8.07
N PHE A 112 -4.71 -11.22 8.39
CA PHE A 112 -5.68 -10.75 7.39
C PHE A 112 -5.11 -9.74 6.41
N THR A 113 -4.24 -8.83 6.86
CA THR A 113 -3.74 -7.72 6.03
C THR A 113 -2.24 -7.78 5.72
N ALA A 114 -1.53 -8.82 6.16
CA ALA A 114 -0.09 -8.94 5.96
C ALA A 114 0.28 -9.37 4.53
N ALA A 115 -0.36 -10.41 4.01
CA ALA A 115 0.00 -10.99 2.72
C ALA A 115 -0.14 -10.00 1.54
N PRO A 116 -1.25 -9.24 1.38
CA PRO A 116 -1.39 -8.32 0.25
C PRO A 116 -0.33 -7.23 0.20
N ILE A 117 -0.01 -6.62 1.35
CA ILE A 117 0.98 -5.54 1.40
C ILE A 117 2.41 -6.06 1.19
N ILE A 118 2.72 -7.27 1.65
CA ILE A 118 4.03 -7.89 1.38
C ILE A 118 4.17 -8.13 -0.13
N VAL A 119 3.17 -8.75 -0.76
CA VAL A 119 3.19 -9.00 -2.21
C VAL A 119 3.32 -7.70 -3.01
N TYR A 120 2.55 -6.68 -2.64
CA TYR A 120 2.71 -5.34 -3.20
C TYR A 120 4.16 -4.84 -3.07
N SER A 121 4.71 -4.87 -1.86
CA SER A 121 6.05 -4.35 -1.57
C SER A 121 7.18 -5.12 -2.26
N LEU A 122 6.95 -6.36 -2.71
CA LEU A 122 7.94 -7.16 -3.42
C LEU A 122 7.85 -7.02 -4.94
N PHE A 123 6.64 -6.97 -5.49
CA PHE A 123 6.42 -7.14 -6.92
C PHE A 123 5.97 -5.87 -7.66
N GLU A 124 5.59 -4.80 -6.95
CA GLU A 124 5.08 -3.58 -7.58
C GLU A 124 6.11 -2.94 -8.53
N GLN A 125 5.66 -2.53 -9.71
CA GLN A 125 6.48 -1.87 -10.73
C GLN A 125 5.65 -0.75 -11.38
N ASP A 126 6.00 0.50 -11.08
CA ASP A 126 5.34 1.66 -11.67
C ASP A 126 5.72 1.86 -13.15
N PHE A 127 6.98 1.62 -13.50
CA PHE A 127 7.50 1.60 -14.86
C PHE A 127 8.30 0.33 -15.14
N LYS A 128 8.33 -0.10 -16.41
CA LYS A 128 9.17 -1.23 -16.85
C LYS A 128 10.65 -0.87 -16.73
N ALA A 129 11.50 -1.87 -16.54
CA ALA A 129 12.96 -1.68 -16.42
C ALA A 129 13.56 -0.90 -17.62
N ASP A 130 13.16 -1.26 -18.84
CA ASP A 130 13.68 -0.60 -20.05
C ASP A 130 13.28 0.88 -20.11
N THR A 131 12.07 1.23 -19.66
CA THR A 131 11.62 2.62 -19.65
C THR A 131 12.37 3.48 -18.64
N LEU A 132 12.75 2.91 -17.49
CA LEU A 132 13.56 3.59 -16.47
C LEU A 132 15.00 3.81 -16.95
N LEU A 133 15.60 2.80 -17.61
CA LEU A 133 16.94 2.92 -18.19
C LEU A 133 16.99 3.95 -19.33
N LEU A 134 15.96 4.00 -20.18
CA LEU A 134 15.90 4.94 -21.30
C LEU A 134 15.62 6.39 -20.84
N ASN A 135 14.98 6.59 -19.70
CA ASN A 135 14.60 7.91 -19.19
C ASN A 135 15.12 8.15 -17.75
N PRO A 136 16.42 8.40 -17.56
CA PRO A 136 17.00 8.64 -16.23
C PRO A 136 16.37 9.82 -15.46
N HIS A 137 15.70 10.74 -16.17
CA HIS A 137 14.97 11.84 -15.54
C HIS A 137 13.88 11.35 -14.55
N LEU A 138 13.31 10.16 -14.76
CA LEU A 138 12.28 9.62 -13.87
C LEU A 138 12.79 9.38 -12.44
N TYR A 139 14.09 9.13 -12.28
CA TYR A 139 14.71 8.97 -10.96
C TYR A 139 14.64 10.26 -10.12
N TYR A 140 14.67 11.43 -10.77
CA TYR A 140 14.61 12.71 -10.05
C TYR A 140 13.26 12.98 -9.37
N ILE A 141 12.19 12.31 -9.79
CA ILE A 141 10.85 12.44 -9.17
C ILE A 141 10.89 12.02 -7.70
N HIS A 142 11.75 11.04 -7.37
CA HIS A 142 11.90 10.46 -6.05
C HIS A 142 13.04 11.07 -5.22
N ARG A 143 13.75 12.06 -5.77
CA ARG A 143 14.81 12.77 -5.04
C ARG A 143 14.23 13.51 -3.83
N ASN A 144 15.07 13.70 -2.80
CA ASN A 144 14.73 14.39 -1.54
C ASN A 144 13.60 13.73 -0.75
N ASN A 145 13.45 12.41 -0.90
CA ASN A 145 12.51 11.63 -0.13
C ASN A 145 11.05 12.12 -0.30
N SER A 146 10.66 12.45 -1.55
CA SER A 146 9.37 13.09 -1.85
C SER A 146 8.16 12.26 -1.39
N LEU A 147 8.21 10.93 -1.54
CA LEU A 147 7.14 10.04 -1.13
C LEU A 147 7.06 9.92 0.40
N MET A 148 8.17 9.84 1.14
CA MET A 148 8.14 9.79 2.62
C MET A 148 8.14 11.18 3.27
N SER A 149 7.80 12.23 2.54
CA SER A 149 7.68 13.56 3.13
C SER A 149 6.52 13.61 4.14
N TRP A 150 6.66 14.44 5.18
CA TRP A 150 5.61 14.62 6.19
C TRP A 150 4.25 14.99 5.59
N GLY A 151 4.23 15.82 4.54
CA GLY A 151 2.99 16.18 3.85
C GLY A 151 2.29 14.98 3.21
N TYR A 152 3.05 14.07 2.58
CA TYR A 152 2.49 12.86 1.99
C TYR A 152 2.03 11.87 3.07
N PHE A 153 2.76 11.77 4.17
CA PHE A 153 2.37 10.99 5.34
C PHE A 153 1.04 11.46 5.94
N PHE A 154 0.88 12.76 6.21
CA PHE A 154 -0.38 13.30 6.74
C PHE A 154 -1.55 13.13 5.76
N ARG A 155 -1.29 13.17 4.45
CA ARG A 155 -2.32 12.86 3.45
C ARG A 155 -2.86 11.43 3.62
N TRP A 156 -1.99 10.45 3.85
CA TRP A 156 -2.42 9.08 4.13
C TRP A 156 -3.21 8.96 5.43
N LEU A 157 -2.82 9.70 6.48
CA LEU A 157 -3.55 9.71 7.75
C LEU A 157 -4.94 10.33 7.61
N ILE A 158 -5.08 11.47 6.91
CA ILE A 158 -6.37 12.12 6.66
C ILE A 158 -7.28 11.20 5.84
N ASN A 159 -6.73 10.53 4.82
CA ASN A 159 -7.47 9.53 4.08
C ASN A 159 -7.93 8.36 4.97
N GLY A 160 -7.06 7.85 5.87
CA GLY A 160 -7.43 6.79 6.82
C GLY A 160 -8.52 7.24 7.80
N PHE A 161 -8.48 8.50 8.22
CA PHE A 161 -9.52 9.09 9.06
C PHE A 161 -10.87 9.23 8.30
N TRP A 162 -10.83 9.62 7.03
CA TRP A 162 -12.03 9.62 6.18
C TRP A 162 -12.62 8.21 6.06
N ASP A 163 -11.79 7.24 5.67
CA ASP A 163 -12.23 5.86 5.43
C ASP A 163 -12.81 5.23 6.69
N SER A 164 -12.20 5.44 7.86
CA SER A 164 -12.76 5.00 9.14
C SER A 164 -14.07 5.70 9.51
N THR A 165 -14.20 7.00 9.23
CA THR A 165 -15.44 7.76 9.46
C THR A 165 -16.58 7.19 8.63
N VAL A 166 -16.34 6.94 7.34
CA VAL A 166 -17.34 6.35 6.42
C VAL A 166 -17.74 4.95 6.89
N VAL A 167 -16.75 4.10 7.21
CA VAL A 167 -16.99 2.70 7.59
C VAL A 167 -17.70 2.57 8.94
N TYR A 168 -17.54 3.53 9.85
CA TYR A 168 -18.25 3.53 11.14
C TYR A 168 -19.64 4.16 11.05
N TRP A 169 -19.74 5.38 10.53
CA TRP A 169 -20.96 6.18 10.60
C TRP A 169 -22.04 5.74 9.62
N ILE A 170 -21.69 5.24 8.43
CA ILE A 170 -22.70 4.78 7.47
C ILE A 170 -23.48 3.59 8.05
N PRO A 171 -22.85 2.48 8.49
CA PRO A 171 -23.56 1.41 9.16
C PRO A 171 -24.34 1.91 10.38
N ALA A 172 -23.76 2.77 11.22
CA ALA A 172 -24.41 3.28 12.42
C ALA A 172 -25.72 4.02 12.11
N VAL A 173 -25.73 4.92 11.12
CA VAL A 173 -26.94 5.65 10.71
C VAL A 173 -27.96 4.73 10.05
N THR A 174 -27.52 3.78 9.22
CA THR A 174 -28.44 2.85 8.55
C THR A 174 -29.13 1.90 9.53
N LEU A 175 -28.41 1.44 10.56
CA LEU A 175 -28.95 0.57 11.60
C LEU A 175 -29.84 1.35 12.57
N TYR A 176 -29.50 2.61 12.87
CA TYR A 176 -30.35 3.49 13.67
C TYR A 176 -31.71 3.77 13.00
N ASN A 177 -31.74 3.97 11.67
CA ASN A 177 -32.97 4.33 10.94
C ASN A 177 -33.82 3.14 10.52
N ASN A 178 -33.23 1.96 10.28
CA ASN A 178 -33.94 0.74 9.87
C ASN A 178 -33.83 -0.32 10.96
N ALA A 179 -34.57 -0.13 12.05
CA ALA A 179 -34.64 -1.06 13.17
C ALA A 179 -35.36 -2.40 12.87
N VAL A 180 -35.70 -2.65 11.60
CA VAL A 180 -36.27 -3.94 11.13
C VAL A 180 -35.21 -5.04 11.02
N ILE A 181 -33.92 -4.71 11.18
CA ILE A 181 -32.86 -5.72 11.20
C ILE A 181 -32.56 -6.22 12.62
N LEU A 182 -32.58 -5.40 13.67
CA LEU A 182 -32.72 -5.82 15.07
C LEU A 182 -33.18 -4.59 15.89
N PHE A 183 -34.13 -4.77 16.81
CA PHE A 183 -34.66 -3.75 17.72
C PHE A 183 -34.51 -4.30 19.13
N ASP A 184 -33.41 -3.96 19.81
CA ASP A 184 -33.23 -3.79 21.25
C ASP A 184 -31.73 -3.87 21.56
N ASP A 185 -31.19 -2.89 22.32
CA ASP A 185 -29.80 -2.77 22.84
C ASP A 185 -29.28 -4.05 23.54
N THR A 186 -29.12 -5.12 22.77
CA THR A 186 -28.79 -6.46 23.21
C THR A 186 -27.35 -6.76 22.81
N PRO A 187 -26.63 -7.60 23.57
CA PRO A 187 -25.24 -7.94 23.28
C PRO A 187 -25.03 -8.55 21.88
N LEU A 188 -26.08 -9.13 21.29
CA LEU A 188 -26.08 -9.69 19.93
C LEU A 188 -25.99 -8.59 18.84
N GLU A 189 -26.62 -7.44 19.06
CA GLU A 189 -26.63 -6.31 18.11
C GLU A 189 -25.27 -5.63 18.02
N MET A 190 -24.63 -5.40 19.16
CA MET A 190 -23.30 -4.80 19.20
C MET A 190 -22.28 -5.68 18.48
N MET A 191 -22.36 -7.00 18.67
CA MET A 191 -21.49 -7.94 17.96
C MET A 191 -21.76 -7.88 16.45
N ALA A 192 -23.03 -7.87 16.03
CA ALA A 192 -23.38 -7.71 14.62
C ALA A 192 -22.79 -6.42 14.04
N PHE A 193 -22.94 -5.29 14.73
CA PHE A 193 -22.37 -4.00 14.33
C PHE A 193 -20.84 -4.06 14.21
N GLY A 194 -20.13 -4.53 15.23
CA GLY A 194 -18.67 -4.65 15.20
C GLY A 194 -18.17 -5.53 14.05
N MET A 195 -18.89 -6.62 13.76
CA MET A 195 -18.60 -7.52 12.64
C MET A 195 -18.85 -6.85 11.28
N THR A 196 -19.92 -6.06 11.14
CA THR A 196 -20.17 -5.29 9.91
C THR A 196 -19.08 -4.25 9.65
N VAL A 197 -18.68 -3.50 10.69
CA VAL A 197 -17.62 -2.49 10.60
C VAL A 197 -16.31 -3.16 10.18
N LEU A 198 -15.93 -4.25 10.85
CA LEU A 198 -14.68 -4.96 10.55
C LEU A 198 -14.65 -5.54 9.13
N HIS A 199 -15.76 -6.12 8.67
CA HIS A 199 -15.88 -6.64 7.31
C HIS A 199 -15.68 -5.53 6.27
N ASN A 200 -16.28 -4.37 6.50
CA ASN A 200 -16.12 -3.20 5.64
C ASN A 200 -14.69 -2.64 5.68
N ILE A 201 -14.03 -2.60 6.85
CA ILE A 201 -12.61 -2.22 6.97
C ILE A 201 -11.75 -3.10 6.07
N MET A 202 -11.93 -4.42 6.15
CA MET A 202 -11.16 -5.37 5.34
C MET A 202 -11.32 -5.12 3.84
N PHE A 203 -12.55 -4.90 3.38
CA PHE A 203 -12.83 -4.56 1.99
C PHE A 203 -12.19 -3.22 1.57
N VAL A 204 -12.42 -2.16 2.34
CA VAL A 204 -11.91 -0.81 2.02
C VAL A 204 -10.38 -0.80 1.96
N VAL A 205 -9.71 -1.42 2.91
CA VAL A 205 -8.24 -1.48 2.96
C VAL A 205 -7.67 -2.28 1.78
N ASN A 206 -8.27 -3.42 1.43
CA ASN A 206 -7.85 -4.20 0.26
C ASN A 206 -8.07 -3.45 -1.06
N ILE A 207 -9.22 -2.79 -1.23
CA ILE A 207 -9.51 -1.96 -2.41
C ILE A 207 -8.58 -0.75 -2.48
N LYS A 208 -8.24 -0.13 -1.35
CA LYS A 208 -7.26 0.97 -1.29
C LYS A 208 -5.91 0.53 -1.86
N LEU A 209 -5.44 -0.65 -1.47
CA LEU A 209 -4.18 -1.18 -1.95
C LEU A 209 -4.22 -1.47 -3.46
N LEU A 210 -5.33 -2.03 -3.94
CA LEU A 210 -5.56 -2.29 -5.35
C LEU A 210 -5.54 -1.01 -6.20
N LEU A 211 -6.18 0.06 -5.72
CA LEU A 211 -6.22 1.37 -6.40
C LEU A 211 -4.84 2.02 -6.47
N HIS A 212 -4.02 1.85 -5.43
CA HIS A 212 -2.68 2.42 -5.40
C HIS A 212 -1.70 1.65 -6.32
N SER A 213 -1.94 0.37 -6.56
CA SER A 213 -1.13 -0.47 -7.45
C SER A 213 -1.27 -0.06 -8.91
N ARG A 214 -0.14 0.07 -9.58
CA ARG A 214 0.00 0.26 -11.03
C ARG A 214 0.21 -1.07 -11.75
N TYR A 215 0.80 -2.05 -11.07
CA TYR A 215 1.11 -3.36 -11.64
C TYR A 215 0.18 -4.46 -11.15
N TRP A 216 -0.92 -4.64 -11.87
CA TRP A 216 -1.95 -5.64 -11.58
C TRP A 216 -1.52 -7.03 -12.05
N SER A 217 -0.62 -7.66 -11.28
CA SER A 217 -0.23 -9.04 -11.51
C SER A 217 -1.33 -10.00 -11.06
N THR A 218 -1.41 -11.16 -11.72
CA THR A 218 -2.36 -12.23 -11.34
C THR A 218 -2.14 -12.70 -9.91
N LEU A 219 -0.88 -12.76 -9.46
CA LEU A 219 -0.49 -13.10 -8.10
C LEU A 219 -1.00 -12.04 -7.10
N PHE A 220 -0.83 -10.75 -7.40
CA PHE A 220 -1.30 -9.69 -6.52
C PHE A 220 -2.82 -9.71 -6.35
N ILE A 221 -3.56 -9.83 -7.45
CA ILE A 221 -5.02 -9.91 -7.41
C ILE A 221 -5.49 -11.18 -6.67
N SER A 222 -4.84 -12.33 -6.91
CA SER A 222 -5.23 -13.57 -6.24
C SER A 222 -5.00 -13.48 -4.73
N VAL A 223 -3.91 -12.88 -4.28
CA VAL A 223 -3.63 -12.71 -2.83
C VAL A 223 -4.62 -11.76 -2.17
N LEU A 224 -5.07 -10.70 -2.85
CA LEU A 224 -6.14 -9.84 -2.36
C LEU A 224 -7.44 -10.63 -2.15
N ILE A 225 -7.88 -11.40 -3.15
CA ILE A 225 -9.11 -12.21 -3.08
C ILE A 225 -8.99 -13.29 -1.99
N ILE A 226 -7.85 -14.00 -1.94
CA ILE A 226 -7.58 -15.03 -0.94
C ILE A 226 -7.59 -14.42 0.47
N SER A 227 -7.00 -13.24 0.67
CA SER A 227 -7.01 -12.58 1.98
C SER A 227 -8.43 -12.23 2.44
N GLN A 228 -9.28 -11.75 1.52
CA GLN A 228 -10.67 -11.44 1.82
C GLN A 228 -11.49 -12.70 2.13
N MET A 229 -11.32 -13.75 1.33
CA MET A 229 -11.99 -15.04 1.54
C MET A 229 -11.54 -15.70 2.84
N PHE A 230 -10.24 -15.68 3.12
CA PHE A 230 -9.67 -16.21 4.35
C PHE A 230 -10.24 -15.49 5.58
N PHE A 231 -10.36 -14.17 5.54
CA PHE A 231 -11.04 -13.39 6.58
C PHE A 231 -12.50 -13.86 6.75
N MET A 232 -13.28 -13.94 5.67
CA MET A 232 -14.69 -14.35 5.76
C MET A 232 -14.86 -15.77 6.33
N ILE A 233 -14.04 -16.72 5.87
CA ILE A 233 -14.05 -18.10 6.38
C ILE A 233 -13.64 -18.16 7.85
N PHE A 234 -12.57 -17.43 8.22
CA PHE A 234 -12.12 -17.35 9.61
C PHE A 234 -13.23 -16.81 10.51
N MET A 235 -13.91 -15.72 10.11
CA MET A 235 -14.98 -15.14 10.90
C MET A 235 -16.19 -16.09 11.03
N LEU A 236 -16.52 -16.87 9.99
CA LEU A 236 -17.55 -17.92 10.06
C LEU A 236 -17.18 -19.01 11.08
N ILE A 237 -15.96 -19.53 11.01
CA ILE A 237 -15.46 -20.55 11.94
C ILE A 237 -15.39 -20.00 13.37
N TYR A 238 -14.90 -18.77 13.54
CA TYR A 238 -14.80 -18.11 14.83
C TYR A 238 -16.16 -17.95 15.51
N ASN A 239 -17.18 -17.51 14.76
CA ASN A 239 -18.54 -17.43 15.26
C ASN A 239 -19.07 -18.82 15.63
N PHE A 240 -18.82 -19.84 14.80
CA PHE A 240 -19.25 -21.22 15.08
C PHE A 240 -18.60 -21.81 16.34
N ILE A 241 -17.31 -21.56 16.57
CA ILE A 241 -16.60 -22.05 17.76
C ILE A 241 -17.05 -21.29 19.01
N SER A 242 -17.29 -19.98 18.93
CA SER A 242 -17.74 -19.21 20.10
C SER A 242 -19.05 -19.75 20.71
N ILE A 243 -19.92 -20.33 19.86
CA ILE A 243 -21.18 -20.97 20.24
C ILE A 243 -20.97 -22.16 21.17
N SER A 244 -19.88 -22.91 21.04
CA SER A 244 -19.65 -24.12 21.86
C SER A 244 -19.10 -23.82 23.25
N SER A 245 -18.53 -22.63 23.45
CA SER A 245 -17.82 -22.25 24.68
C SER A 245 -18.63 -21.39 25.66
N SER A 246 -19.64 -20.65 25.20
CA SER A 246 -20.45 -19.76 26.04
C SER A 246 -21.94 -20.08 25.90
N SER A 247 -22.60 -20.38 27.01
CA SER A 247 -24.03 -20.64 27.16
C SER A 247 -24.90 -19.39 26.96
N GLU A 248 -24.57 -18.57 25.97
CA GLU A 248 -25.42 -17.52 25.45
C GLU A 248 -25.50 -17.73 23.95
N SER A 249 -26.72 -17.76 23.45
CA SER A 249 -27.11 -18.04 22.07
C SER A 249 -26.54 -17.00 21.10
N ILE A 250 -25.24 -17.07 20.78
CA ILE A 250 -24.59 -16.28 19.73
C ILE A 250 -24.91 -16.96 18.40
N LEU A 251 -26.16 -16.77 17.94
CA LEU A 251 -26.72 -17.52 16.83
C LEU A 251 -26.16 -16.99 15.51
N MET A 252 -25.10 -17.61 14.97
CA MET A 252 -24.67 -17.54 13.57
C MET A 252 -24.69 -16.12 12.95
N VAL A 253 -24.39 -15.09 13.75
CA VAL A 253 -24.67 -13.68 13.41
C VAL A 253 -24.00 -13.27 12.11
N TYR A 254 -22.74 -13.68 11.93
CA TYR A 254 -22.02 -13.40 10.70
C TYR A 254 -22.58 -14.15 9.47
N SER A 255 -23.09 -15.37 9.65
CA SER A 255 -23.77 -16.10 8.59
C SER A 255 -25.04 -15.37 8.16
N ASN A 256 -25.83 -14.88 9.12
CA ASN A 256 -27.05 -14.14 8.84
C ASN A 256 -26.74 -12.82 8.12
N LEU A 257 -25.67 -12.12 8.50
CA LEU A 257 -25.18 -10.93 7.81
C LEU A 257 -24.79 -11.23 6.35
N LEU A 258 -24.04 -12.30 6.11
CA LEU A 258 -23.62 -12.69 4.76
C LEU A 258 -24.78 -13.17 3.87
N MET A 259 -25.84 -13.75 4.46
CA MET A 259 -27.05 -14.13 3.73
C MET A 259 -27.91 -12.93 3.33
N SER A 260 -27.82 -11.82 4.06
CA SER A 260 -28.62 -10.62 3.81
C SER A 260 -28.13 -9.85 2.58
N PRO A 261 -28.94 -9.67 1.52
CA PRO A 261 -28.56 -8.85 0.38
C PRO A 261 -28.30 -7.39 0.75
N SER A 262 -29.06 -6.86 1.73
CA SER A 262 -28.93 -5.48 2.22
C SER A 262 -27.53 -5.21 2.80
N PHE A 263 -26.92 -6.21 3.44
CA PHE A 263 -25.56 -6.11 3.94
C PHE A 263 -24.56 -5.87 2.80
N TRP A 264 -24.66 -6.64 1.70
CA TRP A 264 -23.79 -6.47 0.53
C TRP A 264 -24.02 -5.14 -0.19
N PHE A 265 -25.25 -4.65 -0.26
CA PHE A 265 -25.51 -3.30 -0.81
C PHE A 265 -24.88 -2.22 0.06
N LEU A 266 -24.97 -2.35 1.39
CA LEU A 266 -24.31 -1.44 2.33
C LEU A 266 -22.79 -1.46 2.15
N THR A 267 -22.17 -2.65 2.02
CA THR A 267 -20.72 -2.75 1.81
C THR A 267 -20.28 -2.10 0.50
N LEU A 268 -21.04 -2.28 -0.58
CA LEU A 268 -20.78 -1.62 -1.86
C LEU A 268 -20.85 -0.09 -1.75
N ILE A 269 -21.88 0.45 -1.08
CA ILE A 269 -22.03 1.90 -0.86
C ILE A 269 -20.83 2.46 -0.08
N ILE A 270 -20.42 1.76 0.98
CA ILE A 270 -19.27 2.15 1.80
C ILE A 270 -17.99 2.18 0.97
N ILE A 271 -17.73 1.14 0.17
CA ILE A 271 -16.55 1.08 -0.70
C ILE A 271 -16.55 2.27 -1.68
N ILE A 272 -17.70 2.57 -2.31
CA ILE A 272 -17.80 3.68 -3.26
C ILE A 272 -17.46 5.00 -2.55
N ILE A 273 -18.08 5.27 -1.40
CA ILE A 273 -17.89 6.54 -0.68
C ILE A 273 -16.46 6.69 -0.13
N SER A 274 -15.87 5.60 0.37
CA SER A 274 -14.47 5.57 0.83
C SER A 274 -13.50 5.90 -0.30
N VAL A 275 -13.74 5.39 -1.51
CA VAL A 275 -12.83 5.56 -2.66
C VAL A 275 -12.92 6.95 -3.31
N ILE A 276 -14.03 7.68 -3.13
CA ILE A 276 -14.27 8.98 -3.79
C ILE A 276 -13.09 9.96 -3.60
N PRO A 277 -12.60 10.26 -2.38
CA PRO A 277 -11.51 11.22 -2.23
C PRO A 277 -10.24 10.81 -2.96
N ASP A 278 -9.88 9.52 -2.99
CA ASP A 278 -8.67 9.07 -3.68
C ASP A 278 -8.76 9.32 -5.18
N VAL A 279 -9.90 8.98 -5.78
CA VAL A 279 -10.14 9.18 -7.21
C VAL A 279 -10.12 10.66 -7.54
N LEU A 280 -10.78 11.50 -6.73
CA LEU A 280 -10.76 12.96 -6.90
C LEU A 280 -9.32 13.49 -6.83
N PHE A 281 -8.55 13.10 -5.80
CA PHE A 281 -7.17 13.55 -5.69
C PHE A 281 -6.27 13.04 -6.82
N GLU A 282 -6.50 11.84 -7.33
CA GLU A 282 -5.71 11.32 -8.44
C GLU A 282 -6.04 12.04 -9.75
N VAL A 283 -7.32 12.30 -10.03
CA VAL A 283 -7.77 13.02 -11.23
C VAL A 283 -7.34 14.48 -11.17
N PHE A 284 -7.68 15.21 -10.11
CA PHE A 284 -7.33 16.63 -9.96
C PHE A 284 -5.83 16.82 -9.76
N GLY A 285 -5.18 15.93 -9.01
CA GLY A 285 -3.74 15.95 -8.78
C GLY A 285 -2.96 15.78 -10.08
N LYS A 286 -3.30 14.80 -10.93
CA LYS A 286 -2.67 14.64 -12.25
C LYS A 286 -2.91 15.84 -13.15
N THR A 287 -4.11 16.44 -13.10
CA THR A 287 -4.45 17.62 -13.91
C THR A 287 -3.65 18.86 -13.47
N ALA A 288 -3.43 19.04 -12.17
CA ALA A 288 -2.58 20.09 -11.62
C ALA A 288 -1.09 19.82 -11.89
N TRP A 289 -0.63 18.58 -11.74
CA TRP A 289 0.76 18.17 -12.06
C TRP A 289 1.09 18.34 -13.55
N HIS A 290 0.16 18.00 -14.45
CA HIS A 290 0.32 18.22 -15.90
C HIS A 290 0.33 19.71 -16.28
N LYS A 291 -0.32 20.59 -15.50
CA LYS A 291 -0.25 22.05 -15.70
C LYS A 291 1.03 22.67 -15.14
N LEU A 292 1.52 22.18 -14.00
CA LEU A 292 2.75 22.65 -13.34
C LEU A 292 4.02 22.17 -14.05
N PHE A 293 4.05 20.90 -14.47
CA PHE A 293 5.10 20.36 -15.33
C PHE A 293 4.56 20.29 -16.76
N LYS A 294 4.78 21.36 -17.53
CA LYS A 294 4.75 21.29 -19.01
C LYS A 294 5.73 20.21 -19.44
N PHE A 295 5.29 18.96 -19.52
CA PHE A 295 6.03 17.93 -20.24
C PHE A 295 6.23 18.48 -21.66
N PRO A 296 7.46 18.75 -22.11
CA PRO A 296 7.66 19.19 -23.47
C PRO A 296 7.20 18.03 -24.36
N LYS A 297 6.13 18.27 -25.15
CA LYS A 297 5.61 17.40 -26.21
C LYS A 297 6.70 16.90 -27.20
N LYS A 298 7.95 17.40 -27.10
CA LYS A 298 9.10 17.03 -27.93
C LYS A 298 9.61 15.58 -27.73
N ILE A 299 9.24 14.86 -26.67
CA ILE A 299 9.71 13.46 -26.49
C ILE A 299 8.95 12.44 -27.35
N PHE A 300 7.73 12.76 -27.82
CA PHE A 300 7.05 11.88 -28.79
C PHE A 300 7.70 11.94 -30.19
N CYS A 301 8.40 13.04 -30.52
CA CYS A 301 9.13 13.19 -31.79
C CYS A 301 10.48 12.43 -31.83
N TYR A 302 11.07 12.06 -30.68
CA TYR A 302 12.33 11.29 -30.69
C TYR A 302 12.13 9.82 -31.10
N ARG A 303 10.89 9.31 -31.02
CA ARG A 303 10.54 7.95 -31.49
C ARG A 303 10.46 7.85 -33.03
N LEU A 304 10.35 8.98 -33.73
CA LEU A 304 10.33 9.03 -35.20
C LEU A 304 11.72 9.27 -35.81
N LYS A 305 12.62 10.06 -35.18
CA LYS A 305 13.98 10.29 -35.72
C LYS A 305 14.94 9.10 -35.56
N LYS A 306 14.78 8.24 -34.53
CA LYS A 306 15.63 7.04 -34.39
C LYS A 306 15.27 5.93 -35.37
N LYS A 307 14.01 5.85 -35.84
CA LYS A 307 13.62 4.86 -36.87
C LYS A 307 14.20 5.18 -38.25
N THR A 308 14.52 6.44 -38.55
CA THR A 308 15.21 6.82 -39.79
C THR A 308 16.72 6.58 -39.71
N PHE A 309 17.37 6.83 -38.56
CA PHE A 309 18.83 6.65 -38.44
C PHE A 309 19.28 5.19 -38.51
N TYR A 310 18.51 4.23 -37.96
CA TYR A 310 18.82 2.80 -38.09
C TYR A 310 18.42 2.18 -39.45
N LYS A 311 17.62 2.87 -40.27
CA LYS A 311 17.25 2.40 -41.62
C LYS A 311 18.21 2.88 -42.71
N VAL A 312 18.95 3.95 -42.48
CA VAL A 312 19.95 4.47 -43.43
C VAL A 312 21.25 3.66 -43.37
N ASN A 313 21.72 3.27 -42.18
CA ASN A 313 22.97 2.50 -42.04
C ASN A 313 22.88 1.01 -42.41
N ARG A 314 21.69 0.49 -42.75
CA ARG A 314 21.52 -0.89 -43.29
C ARG A 314 21.43 -0.95 -44.81
N LYS A 315 21.58 0.19 -45.51
CA LYS A 315 21.61 0.26 -46.98
C LYS A 315 22.99 0.64 -47.54
N GLN A 316 24.04 0.70 -46.71
CA GLN A 316 25.40 1.06 -47.12
C GLN A 316 26.48 0.10 -46.58
N SER A 317 26.13 -1.15 -46.33
CA SER A 317 27.09 -2.24 -46.07
C SER A 317 26.77 -3.43 -46.96
#